data_AF-A0A832L9T2-F1
#
_entry.id   AF-A0A832L9T2-F1
#
_cell.length_a   1.000
_cell.length_b   1.000
_cell.length_c   1.000
_cell.angle_alpha   90.00
_cell.angle_beta   90.00
_cell.angle_gamma   90.00
#
_symmetry.space_group_name_H-M   'P 1'
#
loop_
_entity.id
_entity.type
_entity.pdbx_description
1 polymer ?
#
loop_
_entity_poly.entity_id
_entity_poly.type
_entity_poly.pdbx_seq_one_letter_code
_entity_poly.pdbx_strand_id
1 'polypeptide(L)'
;MVGGVMTVEFELDTILHQRIIDKCRSPYKDGHFSHAAFESMKQVELALKEKSGTCKKLYGRNLIKAVFGSGKNIHLIIPLADYLQEDALELFTGALRYYRNYTAHEDSKIDNISCIRIMVLASELLGLIGASSISFTEVGGVEGLIKHGIFAEESQITDLLSLLLSEACPDDCFDGLFEDWAVRGYTDNQFQSVFDLGHIVYKETDQIINKPTDVETLGWFELTPMGQKVLNKNRDI
;
A
#
# COMPACT_ATOMS: atom_id res chain seq x y z
N MET A 1 12.34 42.71 26.57
CA MET A 1 12.17 42.19 25.19
C MET A 1 10.81 41.53 25.13
N VAL A 2 9.85 42.15 24.45
CA VAL A 2 8.53 41.54 24.21
C VAL A 2 8.71 40.61 23.01
N GLY A 3 8.64 39.30 23.24
CA GLY A 3 8.71 38.31 22.17
C GLY A 3 7.53 38.52 21.23
N GLY A 4 7.80 38.84 19.96
CA GLY A 4 6.76 38.95 18.94
C GLY A 4 6.11 37.59 18.75
N VAL A 5 4.78 37.53 18.91
CA VAL A 5 4.00 36.36 18.53
C VAL A 5 4.01 36.28 17.01
N MET A 6 4.56 35.20 16.46
CA MET A 6 4.47 34.90 15.04
C MET A 6 3.14 34.19 14.79
N THR A 7 2.26 34.83 14.02
CA THR A 7 1.02 34.22 13.54
C THR A 7 1.27 33.68 12.14
N VAL A 8 0.93 32.41 11.92
CA VAL A 8 0.98 31.76 10.61
C VAL A 8 -0.45 31.30 10.27
N GLU A 9 -0.96 31.78 9.14
CA GLU A 9 -2.28 31.39 8.63
C GLU A 9 -2.12 30.32 7.54
N PHE A 10 -2.83 29.20 7.71
CA PHE A 10 -2.92 28.15 6.70
C PHE A 10 -4.38 28.02 6.26
N GLU A 11 -4.59 27.94 4.95
CA GLU A 11 -5.90 27.54 4.43
C GLU A 11 -6.08 26.04 4.66
N LEU A 12 -7.25 25.63 5.18
CA LEU A 12 -7.56 24.21 5.42
C LEU A 12 -7.31 23.34 4.17
N ASP A 13 -7.55 23.90 2.99
CA ASP A 13 -7.39 23.23 1.71
C ASP A 13 -5.93 22.91 1.37
N THR A 14 -4.97 23.59 2.02
CA THR A 14 -3.53 23.39 1.80
C THR A 14 -2.92 22.33 2.71
N ILE A 15 -3.57 22.05 3.85
CA ILE A 15 -3.05 21.12 4.87
C ILE A 15 -3.81 19.80 4.91
N LEU A 16 -5.02 19.76 4.36
CA LEU A 16 -5.87 18.58 4.40
C LEU A 16 -5.71 17.74 3.14
N HIS A 17 -5.75 16.42 3.32
CA HIS A 17 -5.82 15.48 2.23
C HIS A 17 -7.11 15.70 1.43
N GLN A 18 -7.05 15.64 0.09
CA GLN A 18 -8.19 15.93 -0.80
C GLN A 18 -9.46 15.17 -0.40
N ARG A 19 -9.31 13.88 -0.06
CA ARG A 19 -10.41 13.03 0.45
C ARG A 19 -11.15 13.62 1.66
N ILE A 20 -10.45 14.29 2.57
CA ILE A 20 -11.04 14.96 3.73
C ILE A 20 -11.73 16.24 3.29
N ILE A 21 -11.13 17.02 2.39
CA ILE A 21 -11.73 18.21 1.83
C ILE A 21 -13.10 17.87 1.20
N ASP A 22 -13.14 16.84 0.36
CA ASP A 22 -14.35 16.45 -0.37
C ASP A 22 -15.49 15.98 0.54
N LYS A 23 -15.17 15.34 1.68
CA LYS A 23 -16.16 14.70 2.56
C LYS A 23 -16.51 15.53 3.79
N CYS A 24 -15.59 16.35 4.28
CA CYS A 24 -15.72 17.01 5.58
C CYS A 24 -15.87 18.54 5.47
N ARG A 25 -15.56 19.16 4.32
CA ARG A 25 -15.60 20.63 4.20
C ARG A 25 -16.99 21.21 4.42
N SER A 26 -18.02 20.67 3.76
CA SER A 26 -19.40 21.17 3.94
C SER A 26 -19.85 21.05 5.40
N PRO A 27 -19.83 19.85 6.03
CA PRO A 27 -20.31 19.75 7.41
C PRO A 27 -19.47 20.58 8.39
N TYR A 28 -18.17 20.75 8.15
CA TYR A 28 -17.34 21.65 8.95
C TYR A 28 -17.80 23.12 8.82
N LYS A 29 -18.02 23.63 7.60
CA LYS A 29 -18.50 25.00 7.37
C LYS A 29 -19.88 25.25 7.94
N ASP A 30 -20.71 24.22 7.97
CA ASP A 30 -22.08 24.27 8.52
C ASP A 30 -22.11 24.12 10.06
N GLY A 31 -20.95 23.98 10.71
CA GLY A 31 -20.84 23.85 12.17
C GLY A 31 -21.10 22.43 12.70
N HIS A 32 -21.25 21.44 11.81
CA HIS A 32 -21.39 20.02 12.16
C HIS A 32 -20.02 19.36 12.43
N PHE A 33 -19.31 19.88 13.42
CA PHE A 33 -17.91 19.52 13.73
C PHE A 33 -17.72 18.04 14.08
N SER A 34 -18.60 17.48 14.90
CA SER A 34 -18.53 16.06 15.31
C SER A 34 -18.71 15.13 14.12
N HIS A 35 -19.65 15.47 13.23
CA HIS A 35 -19.87 14.73 11.99
C HIS A 35 -18.65 14.81 11.06
N ALA A 36 -18.08 16.01 10.86
CA ALA A 36 -16.89 16.19 10.03
C ALA A 36 -15.67 15.40 10.58
N ALA A 37 -15.47 15.41 11.90
CA ALA A 37 -14.40 14.67 12.57
C ALA A 37 -14.60 13.14 12.52
N PHE A 38 -15.83 12.67 12.68
CA PHE A 38 -16.15 11.24 12.52
C PHE A 38 -15.91 10.78 11.09
N GLU A 39 -16.41 11.55 10.11
CA GLU A 39 -16.27 11.22 8.70
C GLU A 39 -14.80 11.22 8.27
N SER A 40 -13.94 12.10 8.80
CA SER A 40 -12.51 12.09 8.46
C SER A 40 -11.81 10.79 8.88
N MET A 41 -12.06 10.31 10.11
CA MET A 41 -11.51 9.04 10.59
C MET A 41 -12.09 7.84 9.86
N LYS A 42 -13.36 7.92 9.42
CA LYS A 42 -13.97 6.90 8.56
C LYS A 42 -13.29 6.83 7.19
N GLN A 43 -12.89 7.96 6.61
CA GLN A 43 -12.16 7.97 5.34
C GLN A 43 -10.79 7.29 5.45
N VAL A 44 -10.10 7.40 6.59
CA VAL A 44 -8.85 6.63 6.86
C VAL A 44 -9.12 5.11 6.80
N GLU A 45 -10.20 4.65 7.43
CA GLU A 45 -10.56 3.22 7.42
C GLU A 45 -10.92 2.71 6.01
N LEU A 46 -11.64 3.52 5.23
CA LEU A 46 -11.98 3.19 3.86
C LEU A 46 -10.72 3.11 2.97
N ALA A 47 -9.80 4.06 3.11
CA ALA A 47 -8.55 4.07 2.37
C ALA A 47 -7.70 2.81 2.65
N LEU A 48 -7.65 2.35 3.90
CA LEU A 48 -6.97 1.10 4.26
C LEU A 48 -7.61 -0.13 3.60
N LYS A 49 -8.94 -0.19 3.55
CA LYS A 49 -9.67 -1.29 2.91
C LYS A 49 -9.42 -1.34 1.42
N GLU A 50 -9.54 -0.19 0.77
CA GLU A 50 -9.30 -0.03 -0.66
C GLU A 50 -7.88 -0.44 -1.02
N LYS A 51 -6.88 0.07 -0.28
CA LYS A 51 -5.48 -0.20 -0.60
C LYS A 51 -5.04 -1.63 -0.30
N SER A 52 -5.55 -2.24 0.77
CA SER A 52 -5.23 -3.65 1.10
C SER A 52 -6.02 -4.68 0.27
N GLY A 53 -7.02 -4.25 -0.51
CA GLY A 53 -7.91 -5.16 -1.25
C GLY A 53 -8.74 -6.09 -0.36
N THR A 54 -8.79 -5.84 0.97
CA THR A 54 -9.46 -6.76 1.89
C THR A 54 -10.97 -6.71 1.71
N CYS A 55 -11.54 -7.80 1.19
CA CYS A 55 -13.00 -7.94 1.03
C CYS A 55 -13.71 -8.31 2.35
N LYS A 56 -12.95 -8.54 3.43
CA LYS A 56 -13.50 -8.91 4.73
C LYS A 56 -14.19 -7.70 5.36
N LYS A 57 -15.32 -7.95 6.04
CA LYS A 57 -16.01 -6.94 6.88
C LYS A 57 -15.22 -6.67 8.17
N LEU A 58 -14.01 -6.13 8.05
CA LEU A 58 -13.14 -5.74 9.16
C LEU A 58 -13.29 -4.25 9.45
N TYR A 59 -13.15 -3.89 10.72
CA TYR A 59 -13.29 -2.51 11.20
C TYR A 59 -12.33 -2.25 12.35
N GLY A 60 -11.91 -0.99 12.50
CA GLY A 60 -11.07 -0.54 13.62
C GLY A 60 -9.82 -1.40 13.80
N ARG A 61 -9.55 -1.83 15.04
CA ARG A 61 -8.34 -2.60 15.39
C ARG A 61 -8.19 -3.89 14.58
N ASN A 62 -9.29 -4.56 14.24
CA ASN A 62 -9.22 -5.81 13.49
C ASN A 62 -8.80 -5.57 12.03
N LEU A 63 -9.17 -4.42 11.46
CA LEU A 63 -8.66 -4.01 10.16
C LEU A 63 -7.17 -3.69 10.25
N ILE A 64 -6.76 -2.86 11.23
CA ILE A 64 -5.34 -2.46 11.35
C ILE A 64 -4.45 -3.68 11.54
N LYS A 65 -4.84 -4.63 12.42
CA LYS A 65 -4.09 -5.88 12.60
C LYS A 65 -4.02 -6.73 11.34
N ALA A 66 -5.06 -6.74 10.51
CA ALA A 66 -5.05 -7.50 9.27
C ALA A 66 -4.18 -6.85 8.18
N VAL A 67 -3.97 -5.54 8.28
CA VAL A 67 -3.25 -4.74 7.26
C VAL A 67 -1.79 -4.48 7.63
N PHE A 68 -1.48 -4.30 8.91
CA PHE A 68 -0.12 -3.99 9.39
C PHE A 68 0.42 -5.02 10.39
N GLY A 69 -0.41 -5.96 10.85
CA GLY A 69 0.01 -7.00 11.79
C GLY A 69 0.64 -8.19 11.08
N SER A 70 0.95 -9.23 11.86
CA SER A 70 1.45 -10.49 11.34
C SER A 70 0.31 -11.46 10.96
N GLY A 71 0.60 -12.35 10.01
CA GLY A 71 -0.27 -13.45 9.63
C GLY A 71 -0.51 -13.55 8.14
N LYS A 72 -1.33 -14.54 7.75
CA LYS A 72 -1.58 -14.86 6.32
C LYS A 72 -2.53 -13.88 5.64
N ASN A 73 -2.10 -12.64 5.42
CA ASN A 73 -2.81 -11.60 4.67
C ASN A 73 -1.86 -10.80 3.77
N ILE A 74 -2.45 -9.90 2.98
CA ILE A 74 -1.75 -8.83 2.27
C ILE A 74 -1.52 -7.69 3.24
N HIS A 75 -0.28 -7.22 3.36
CA HIS A 75 0.10 -6.18 4.31
C HIS A 75 0.44 -4.86 3.61
N LEU A 76 0.32 -3.75 4.33
CA LEU A 76 0.83 -2.46 3.90
C LEU A 76 2.12 -2.15 4.64
N ILE A 77 3.11 -1.69 3.88
CA ILE A 77 4.41 -1.26 4.40
C ILE A 77 4.46 0.27 4.34
N ILE A 78 4.56 0.93 5.48
CA ILE A 78 4.63 2.40 5.52
C ILE A 78 5.99 2.92 5.02
N PRO A 79 6.04 4.12 4.42
CA PRO A 79 7.21 4.58 3.66
C PRO A 79 8.36 5.16 4.49
N LEU A 80 8.21 5.31 5.81
CA LEU A 80 9.18 6.06 6.62
C LEU A 80 10.45 5.26 6.91
N ALA A 81 10.32 4.05 7.46
CA ALA A 81 11.43 3.12 7.66
C ALA A 81 10.92 1.70 7.98
N ASP A 82 11.67 0.69 7.56
CA ASP A 82 11.32 -0.73 7.77
C ASP A 82 11.25 -1.11 9.25
N TYR A 83 12.07 -0.50 10.11
CA TYR A 83 12.03 -0.78 11.55
C TYR A 83 10.86 -0.10 12.27
N LEU A 84 10.11 0.79 11.61
CA LEU A 84 8.99 1.53 12.18
C LEU A 84 7.63 0.89 11.90
N GLN A 85 7.56 -0.30 11.30
CA GLN A 85 6.27 -0.92 10.95
C GLN A 85 5.43 -1.26 12.19
N GLU A 86 6.05 -1.70 13.29
CA GLU A 86 5.35 -1.93 14.56
C GLU A 86 4.83 -0.63 15.17
N ASP A 87 5.65 0.43 15.17
CA ASP A 87 5.24 1.76 15.64
C ASP A 87 4.10 2.35 14.81
N ALA A 88 4.09 2.08 13.50
CA ALA A 88 2.99 2.45 12.61
C ALA A 88 1.70 1.73 13.00
N LEU A 89 1.76 0.42 13.22
CA LEU A 89 0.63 -0.37 13.71
C LEU A 89 0.07 0.23 15.02
N GLU A 90 0.94 0.64 15.94
CA GLU A 90 0.53 1.31 17.18
C GLU A 90 -0.12 2.67 16.94
N LEU A 91 0.47 3.52 16.09
CA LEU A 91 -0.06 4.83 15.71
C LEU A 91 -1.47 4.70 15.12
N PHE A 92 -1.66 3.87 14.09
CA PHE A 92 -2.96 3.65 13.44
C PHE A 92 -3.97 3.05 14.41
N THR A 93 -3.56 2.09 15.24
CA THR A 93 -4.43 1.49 16.26
C THR A 93 -4.88 2.52 17.28
N GLY A 94 -3.95 3.31 17.81
CA GLY A 94 -4.20 4.35 18.80
C GLY A 94 -5.11 5.44 18.26
N ALA A 95 -4.79 5.99 17.08
CA ALA A 95 -5.56 7.05 16.46
C ALA A 95 -7.01 6.63 16.18
N LEU A 96 -7.24 5.45 15.59
CA LEU A 96 -8.60 4.96 15.35
C LEU A 96 -9.33 4.63 16.65
N ARG A 97 -8.68 4.00 17.63
CA ARG A 97 -9.34 3.67 18.90
C ARG A 97 -9.69 4.90 19.72
N TYR A 98 -8.85 5.92 19.69
CA TYR A 98 -9.06 7.15 20.45
C TYR A 98 -10.06 8.05 19.73
N TYR A 99 -9.71 8.53 18.53
CA TYR A 99 -10.51 9.55 17.85
C TYR A 99 -11.78 9.01 17.24
N ARG A 100 -11.75 7.88 16.51
CA ARG A 100 -12.98 7.37 15.87
C ARG A 100 -14.04 7.00 16.91
N ASN A 101 -13.66 6.32 17.99
CA ASN A 101 -14.61 5.96 19.05
C ASN A 101 -15.12 7.20 19.79
N TYR A 102 -14.24 8.16 20.07
CA TYR A 102 -14.65 9.42 20.70
C TYR A 102 -15.67 10.17 19.82
N THR A 103 -15.37 10.33 18.53
CA THR A 103 -16.27 10.97 17.55
C THR A 103 -17.57 10.21 17.31
N ALA A 104 -17.66 8.93 17.70
CA ALA A 104 -18.87 8.12 17.53
C ALA A 104 -19.82 8.17 18.74
N HIS A 105 -19.32 8.58 19.91
CA HIS A 105 -20.05 8.46 21.18
C HIS A 105 -20.20 9.78 21.94
N GLU A 106 -19.35 10.77 21.68
CA GLU A 106 -19.25 12.01 22.47
C GLU A 106 -19.46 13.26 21.59
N ASP A 107 -20.51 13.25 20.76
CA ASP A 107 -20.80 14.29 19.76
C ASP A 107 -20.87 15.72 20.33
N SER A 108 -21.26 15.91 21.59
CA SER A 108 -21.42 17.26 22.17
C SER A 108 -20.10 17.91 22.61
N LYS A 109 -18.97 17.20 22.57
CA LYS A 109 -17.67 17.68 23.07
C LYS A 109 -16.68 18.09 21.98
N ILE A 110 -17.03 17.92 20.71
CA ILE A 110 -16.15 18.27 19.59
C ILE A 110 -16.46 19.70 19.14
N ASP A 111 -15.57 20.62 19.51
CA ASP A 111 -15.58 21.98 18.99
C ASP A 111 -14.84 22.10 17.65
N ASN A 112 -14.87 23.30 17.08
CA ASN A 112 -14.19 23.62 15.83
C ASN A 112 -12.69 23.23 15.88
N ILE A 113 -11.98 23.61 16.93
CA ILE A 113 -10.52 23.41 17.04
C ILE A 113 -10.20 21.92 17.10
N SER A 114 -10.94 21.15 17.89
CA SER A 114 -10.79 19.70 18.01
C SER A 114 -11.10 19.00 16.69
N CYS A 115 -12.13 19.46 15.98
CA CYS A 115 -12.47 18.95 14.64
C CYS A 115 -11.32 19.14 13.66
N ILE A 116 -10.73 20.34 13.55
CA ILE A 116 -9.58 20.59 12.68
C ILE A 116 -8.42 19.65 13.04
N ARG A 117 -8.09 19.50 14.33
CA ARG A 117 -6.99 18.63 14.78
C ARG A 117 -7.20 17.18 14.34
N ILE A 118 -8.42 16.68 14.45
CA ILE A 118 -8.78 15.32 14.02
C ILE A 118 -8.69 15.20 12.48
N MET A 119 -9.14 16.21 11.74
CA MET A 119 -9.05 16.24 10.28
C MET A 119 -7.59 16.29 9.78
N VAL A 120 -6.72 17.04 10.45
CA VAL A 120 -5.28 17.09 10.15
C VAL A 120 -4.62 15.75 10.44
N LEU A 121 -4.89 15.14 11.60
CA LEU A 121 -4.39 13.80 11.90
C LEU A 121 -4.87 12.77 10.87
N ALA A 122 -6.16 12.79 10.51
CA ALA A 122 -6.69 11.92 9.46
C ALA A 122 -5.99 12.15 8.12
N SER A 123 -5.62 13.38 7.79
CA SER A 123 -4.88 13.73 6.57
C SER A 123 -3.47 13.15 6.59
N GLU A 124 -2.76 13.24 7.72
CA GLU A 124 -1.44 12.61 7.90
C GLU A 124 -1.52 11.10 7.70
N LEU A 125 -2.50 10.44 8.35
CA LEU A 125 -2.71 9.00 8.20
C LEU A 125 -3.04 8.62 6.75
N LEU A 126 -3.85 9.43 6.05
CA LEU A 126 -4.14 9.23 4.63
C LEU A 126 -2.89 9.42 3.75
N GLY A 127 -2.01 10.36 4.07
CA GLY A 127 -0.72 10.54 3.41
C GLY A 127 0.16 9.30 3.55
N LEU A 128 0.28 8.77 4.78
CA LEU A 128 1.01 7.52 5.04
C LEU A 128 0.40 6.32 4.30
N ILE A 129 -0.93 6.22 4.26
CA ILE A 129 -1.61 5.19 3.46
C ILE A 129 -1.34 5.40 1.98
N GLY A 130 -1.40 6.63 1.47
CA GLY A 130 -1.15 6.93 0.06
C GLY A 130 0.26 6.51 -0.37
N ALA A 131 1.25 6.79 0.47
CA ALA A 131 2.65 6.50 0.20
C ALA A 131 3.12 5.08 0.58
N SER A 132 2.29 4.27 1.26
CA SER A 132 2.65 2.89 1.58
C SER A 132 2.79 1.99 0.34
N SER A 133 3.53 0.90 0.44
CA SER A 133 3.51 -0.18 -0.56
C SER A 133 2.67 -1.37 -0.07
N ILE A 134 2.25 -2.23 -1.01
CA ILE A 134 1.60 -3.50 -0.70
C ILE A 134 2.68 -4.58 -0.63
N SER A 135 2.60 -5.46 0.36
CA SER A 135 3.45 -6.65 0.45
C SER A 135 2.64 -7.94 0.52
N PHE A 136 3.14 -8.96 -0.18
CA PHE A 136 2.59 -10.30 -0.31
C PHE A 136 3.44 -11.36 0.41
N THR A 137 4.52 -10.97 1.07
CA THR A 137 5.50 -11.86 1.72
C THR A 137 4.85 -12.87 2.67
N GLU A 138 3.85 -12.43 3.45
CA GLU A 138 3.14 -13.30 4.40
C GLU A 138 1.82 -13.86 3.87
N VAL A 139 1.42 -13.63 2.62
CA VAL A 139 0.06 -13.95 2.11
C VAL A 139 -0.31 -15.44 2.18
N GLY A 140 0.68 -16.31 2.37
CA GLY A 140 0.51 -17.77 2.47
C GLY A 140 0.91 -18.53 1.20
N GLY A 141 1.79 -17.95 0.37
CA GLY A 141 2.24 -18.54 -0.88
C GLY A 141 1.16 -18.50 -1.98
N VAL A 142 1.29 -19.41 -2.95
CA VAL A 142 0.37 -19.54 -4.12
C VAL A 142 -1.10 -19.65 -3.69
N GLU A 143 -1.42 -20.52 -2.72
CA GLU A 143 -2.80 -20.66 -2.20
C GLU A 143 -3.32 -19.33 -1.63
N GLY A 144 -2.44 -18.60 -0.93
CA GLY A 144 -2.72 -17.29 -0.38
C GLY A 144 -3.08 -16.27 -1.46
N LEU A 145 -2.34 -16.23 -2.57
CA LEU A 145 -2.59 -15.32 -3.68
C LEU A 145 -3.94 -15.59 -4.36
N ILE A 146 -4.28 -16.85 -4.58
CA ILE A 146 -5.57 -17.24 -5.18
C ILE A 146 -6.71 -16.88 -4.23
N LYS A 147 -6.57 -17.22 -2.94
CA LYS A 147 -7.59 -16.95 -1.91
C LYS A 147 -7.89 -15.45 -1.77
N HIS A 148 -6.91 -14.59 -1.96
CA HIS A 148 -7.08 -13.13 -1.91
C HIS A 148 -7.42 -12.50 -3.27
N GLY A 149 -7.62 -13.31 -4.31
CA GLY A 149 -8.03 -12.85 -5.63
C GLY A 149 -6.93 -12.11 -6.41
N ILE A 150 -5.66 -12.29 -6.05
CA ILE A 150 -4.54 -11.75 -6.81
C ILE A 150 -4.37 -12.53 -8.12
N PHE A 151 -4.60 -13.83 -8.08
CA PHE A 151 -4.75 -14.68 -9.25
C PHE A 151 -6.07 -15.45 -9.15
N ALA A 152 -6.67 -15.77 -10.30
CA ALA A 152 -7.86 -16.62 -10.33
C ALA A 152 -7.50 -18.10 -10.14
N GLU A 153 -6.35 -18.51 -10.67
CA GLU A 153 -5.87 -19.89 -10.66
C GLU A 153 -4.34 -19.98 -10.73
N GLU A 154 -3.80 -21.16 -10.39
CA GLU A 154 -2.34 -21.40 -10.30
C GLU A 154 -1.66 -21.36 -11.68
N SER A 155 -2.36 -21.71 -12.77
CA SER A 155 -1.86 -21.62 -14.14
C SER A 155 -1.39 -20.21 -14.52
N GLN A 156 -2.14 -19.17 -14.12
CA GLN A 156 -1.77 -17.78 -14.38
C GLN A 156 -0.42 -17.39 -13.75
N ILE A 157 -0.09 -17.99 -12.60
CA ILE A 157 1.18 -17.76 -11.92
C ILE A 157 2.31 -18.45 -12.70
N THR A 158 2.09 -19.68 -13.17
CA THR A 158 3.09 -20.38 -13.99
C THR A 158 3.30 -19.74 -15.36
N ASP A 159 2.24 -19.19 -15.96
CA ASP A 159 2.31 -18.43 -17.20
C ASP A 159 3.11 -17.15 -17.01
N LEU A 160 2.85 -16.43 -15.90
CA LEU A 160 3.60 -15.23 -15.53
C LEU A 160 5.09 -15.52 -15.30
N LEU A 161 5.41 -16.58 -14.56
CA LEU A 161 6.80 -17.00 -14.35
C LEU A 161 7.48 -17.37 -15.67
N SER A 162 6.78 -18.08 -16.56
CA SER A 162 7.31 -18.47 -17.87
C SER A 162 7.56 -17.25 -18.77
N LEU A 163 6.65 -16.28 -18.72
CA LEU A 163 6.79 -14.99 -19.41
C LEU A 163 8.04 -14.26 -18.92
N LEU A 164 8.16 -14.05 -17.61
CA LEU A 164 9.31 -13.35 -17.02
C LEU A 164 10.66 -13.97 -17.41
N LEU A 165 10.74 -15.30 -17.50
CA LEU A 165 11.98 -15.97 -17.90
C LEU A 165 12.33 -15.82 -19.39
N SER A 166 11.38 -15.40 -20.22
CA SER A 166 11.60 -15.17 -21.66
C SER A 166 12.00 -13.73 -21.98
N GLU A 167 11.93 -12.83 -21.01
CA GLU A 167 12.22 -11.41 -21.18
C GLU A 167 13.68 -11.09 -20.79
N ALA A 168 14.31 -10.22 -21.57
CA ALA A 168 15.60 -9.62 -21.26
C ALA A 168 15.40 -8.10 -21.13
N CYS A 169 15.98 -7.51 -20.09
CA CYS A 169 15.82 -6.09 -19.76
C CYS A 169 17.13 -5.35 -20.04
N PRO A 170 17.31 -4.73 -21.22
CA PRO A 170 18.43 -3.82 -21.43
C PRO A 170 18.27 -2.53 -20.62
N ASP A 171 19.37 -2.03 -20.06
CA ASP A 171 19.51 -0.71 -19.41
C ASP A 171 18.58 -0.46 -18.21
N ASP A 172 18.17 -1.51 -17.49
CA ASP A 172 17.21 -1.42 -16.38
C ASP A 172 15.91 -0.66 -16.74
N CYS A 173 15.61 -0.56 -18.04
CA CYS A 173 14.45 0.12 -18.57
C CYS A 173 13.29 -0.86 -18.59
N PHE A 174 12.51 -0.86 -17.51
CA PHE A 174 11.32 -1.70 -17.38
C PHE A 174 10.05 -1.07 -17.99
N ASP A 175 10.12 0.17 -18.49
CA ASP A 175 8.94 0.91 -18.94
C ASP A 175 8.16 0.18 -20.05
N GLY A 176 8.85 -0.26 -21.11
CA GLY A 176 8.20 -1.03 -22.19
C GLY A 176 7.76 -2.43 -21.75
N LEU A 177 8.44 -2.98 -20.75
CA LEU A 177 8.18 -4.32 -20.24
C LEU A 177 6.87 -4.36 -19.44
N PHE A 178 6.66 -3.39 -18.54
CA PHE A 178 5.41 -3.26 -17.79
C PHE A 178 4.20 -2.95 -18.70
N GLU A 179 4.41 -2.18 -19.78
CA GLU A 179 3.37 -1.92 -20.78
C GLU A 179 2.93 -3.19 -21.52
N ASP A 180 3.88 -3.97 -22.05
CA ASP A 180 3.61 -5.22 -22.76
C ASP A 180 2.88 -6.25 -21.87
N TRP A 181 3.18 -6.21 -20.58
CA TRP A 181 2.58 -7.06 -19.57
C TRP A 181 1.16 -6.64 -19.19
N ALA A 182 0.91 -5.34 -19.05
CA ALA A 182 -0.42 -4.80 -18.87
C ALA A 182 -1.33 -5.15 -20.06
N VAL A 183 -0.79 -5.13 -21.28
CA VAL A 183 -1.50 -5.58 -22.50
C VAL A 183 -1.89 -7.07 -22.41
N ARG A 184 -1.06 -7.90 -21.77
CA ARG A 184 -1.37 -9.33 -21.53
C ARG A 184 -2.30 -9.57 -20.33
N GLY A 185 -2.74 -8.50 -19.66
CA GLY A 185 -3.73 -8.56 -18.59
C GLY A 185 -3.16 -8.84 -17.20
N TYR A 186 -1.85 -8.77 -17.02
CA TYR A 186 -1.24 -8.86 -15.70
C TYR A 186 -1.20 -7.50 -15.00
N THR A 187 -1.35 -7.52 -13.68
CA THR A 187 -1.35 -6.31 -12.83
C THR A 187 -0.05 -6.19 -12.04
N ASP A 188 0.33 -4.97 -11.65
CA ASP A 188 1.52 -4.70 -10.81
C ASP A 188 1.56 -5.57 -9.54
N ASN A 189 0.41 -5.79 -8.92
CA ASN A 189 0.29 -6.65 -7.73
C ASN A 189 0.64 -8.11 -8.03
N GLN A 190 0.27 -8.63 -9.20
CA GLN A 190 0.63 -9.98 -9.62
C GLN A 190 2.14 -10.09 -9.81
N PHE A 191 2.79 -9.09 -10.42
CA PHE A 191 4.24 -9.02 -10.53
C PHE A 191 4.92 -8.96 -9.17
N GLN A 192 4.58 -7.96 -8.36
CA GLN A 192 5.18 -7.77 -7.04
C GLN A 192 5.06 -9.04 -6.19
N SER A 193 3.92 -9.74 -6.29
CA SER A 193 3.69 -10.95 -5.49
C SER A 193 4.65 -12.10 -5.80
N VAL A 194 5.12 -12.26 -7.04
CA VAL A 194 6.08 -13.34 -7.38
C VAL A 194 7.51 -13.02 -6.91
N PHE A 195 7.86 -11.74 -6.78
CA PHE A 195 9.10 -11.30 -6.13
C PHE A 195 9.02 -11.44 -4.60
N ASP A 196 7.92 -10.97 -4.00
CA ASP A 196 7.72 -11.03 -2.55
C ASP A 196 7.70 -12.46 -2.00
N LEU A 197 7.13 -13.40 -2.76
CA LEU A 197 7.17 -14.81 -2.42
C LEU A 197 8.49 -15.50 -2.77
N GLY A 198 9.44 -14.76 -3.32
CA GLY A 198 10.75 -15.24 -3.72
C GLY A 198 10.67 -16.33 -4.78
N HIS A 199 9.70 -16.30 -5.69
CA HIS A 199 9.64 -17.25 -6.80
C HIS A 199 10.69 -16.93 -7.87
N ILE A 200 11.00 -15.66 -8.04
CA ILE A 200 11.92 -15.16 -9.05
C ILE A 200 12.86 -14.12 -8.45
N VAL A 201 14.01 -13.94 -9.06
CA VAL A 201 14.96 -12.86 -8.76
C VAL A 201 15.38 -12.19 -10.06
N TYR A 202 15.62 -10.88 -10.01
CA TYR A 202 16.27 -10.16 -11.09
C TYR A 202 17.79 -10.28 -10.95
N LYS A 203 18.47 -10.44 -12.07
CA LYS A 203 19.93 -10.47 -12.21
C LYS A 203 20.33 -9.48 -13.28
N GLU A 204 21.50 -8.88 -13.10
CA GLU A 204 22.09 -7.97 -14.08
C GLU A 204 23.57 -8.29 -14.24
N THR A 205 24.13 -7.98 -15.41
CA THR A 205 25.57 -8.08 -15.63
C THR A 205 26.13 -6.95 -16.48
N ASP A 206 27.29 -6.46 -16.06
CA ASP A 206 28.12 -5.53 -16.82
C ASP A 206 29.15 -6.24 -17.72
N GLN A 207 29.29 -7.57 -17.59
CA GLN A 207 30.42 -8.33 -18.15
C GLN A 207 30.21 -8.76 -19.60
N ILE A 208 29.91 -7.81 -20.48
CA ILE A 208 30.08 -8.01 -21.91
C ILE A 208 31.58 -7.82 -22.20
N ILE A 209 32.31 -8.93 -22.36
CA ILE A 209 33.76 -8.94 -22.63
C ILE A 209 34.03 -8.17 -23.93
N ASN A 210 34.93 -7.17 -23.86
CA ASN A 210 35.20 -6.13 -24.87
C ASN A 210 34.08 -5.10 -25.03
N LYS A 211 33.78 -4.35 -23.97
CA LYS A 211 32.85 -3.21 -24.01
C LYS A 211 33.42 -2.06 -24.86
N PRO A 212 32.88 -1.71 -26.05
CA PRO A 212 32.89 -0.33 -26.51
C PRO A 212 32.19 0.56 -25.47
N THR A 213 32.46 1.86 -25.49
CA THR A 213 31.98 2.85 -24.49
C THR A 213 30.45 2.92 -24.31
N ASP A 214 29.67 2.27 -25.17
CA ASP A 214 28.21 2.40 -25.28
C ASP A 214 27.44 1.06 -25.09
N VAL A 215 27.98 0.04 -24.41
CA VAL A 215 27.22 -1.21 -24.21
C VAL A 215 26.39 -1.19 -22.93
N GLU A 216 25.11 -1.44 -23.14
CA GLU A 216 23.98 -1.46 -22.20
C GLU A 216 24.14 -2.54 -21.12
N THR A 217 23.62 -2.29 -19.91
CA THR A 217 23.53 -3.30 -18.84
C THR A 217 22.49 -4.33 -19.26
N LEU A 218 22.79 -5.63 -19.18
CA LEU A 218 21.81 -6.67 -19.51
C LEU A 218 21.24 -7.29 -18.24
N GLY A 219 19.94 -7.10 -18.04
CA GLY A 219 19.14 -7.72 -17.00
C GLY A 219 18.35 -8.93 -17.48
N TRP A 220 18.12 -9.89 -16.59
CA TRP A 220 17.22 -11.01 -16.81
C TRP A 220 16.63 -11.54 -15.50
N PHE A 221 15.56 -12.31 -15.61
CA PHE A 221 14.95 -12.95 -14.45
C PHE A 221 15.38 -14.42 -14.33
N GLU A 222 15.54 -14.89 -13.09
CA GLU A 222 15.86 -16.29 -12.78
C GLU A 222 14.90 -16.88 -11.75
N LEU A 223 14.50 -18.14 -11.95
CA LEU A 223 13.73 -18.87 -10.94
C LEU A 223 14.59 -19.18 -9.72
N THR A 224 14.00 -18.98 -8.56
CA THR A 224 14.53 -19.56 -7.32
C THR A 224 14.11 -21.03 -7.20
N PRO A 225 14.67 -21.79 -6.22
CA PRO A 225 14.17 -23.13 -5.91
C PRO A 225 12.67 -23.16 -5.55
N MET A 226 12.10 -22.06 -5.06
CA MET A 226 10.67 -21.96 -4.77
C MET A 226 9.87 -21.77 -6.07
N GLY A 227 10.30 -20.86 -6.95
CA GLY A 227 9.64 -20.67 -8.25
C GLY A 227 9.69 -21.91 -9.13
N GLN A 228 10.81 -22.65 -9.11
CA GLN A 228 10.93 -23.91 -9.85
C GLN A 228 9.91 -24.96 -9.41
N LYS A 229 9.61 -25.04 -8.10
CA LYS A 229 8.58 -25.95 -7.58
C LYS A 229 7.19 -25.58 -8.09
N VAL A 230 6.88 -24.29 -8.13
CA VAL A 230 5.60 -23.79 -8.65
C VAL A 230 5.49 -24.12 -10.15
N LEU A 231 6.53 -23.83 -10.93
CA LEU A 231 6.53 -24.07 -12.37
C LEU A 231 6.42 -25.56 -12.72
N ASN A 232 7.12 -26.43 -11.99
CA ASN A 232 7.13 -27.87 -12.30
C ASN A 232 5.83 -28.57 -11.92
N LYS A 233 5.13 -28.10 -10.88
CA LYS A 233 3.88 -28.71 -10.41
C LYS A 233 2.77 -28.71 -11.47
N ASN A 234 2.78 -27.75 -12.40
CA ASN A 234 1.82 -27.67 -13.51
C ASN A 234 2.33 -28.28 -14.83
N ARG A 235 3.57 -28.78 -14.89
CA ARG A 235 4.12 -29.46 -16.08
C ARG A 235 3.89 -30.98 -16.07
N ASP A 236 3.47 -31.53 -14.92
CA ASP A 236 3.19 -32.96 -14.70
C ASP A 236 1.69 -33.31 -14.88
N ILE A 237 0.91 -32.48 -15.59
CA ILE A 237 -0.49 -32.74 -15.97
C ILE A 237 -0.61 -32.85 -17.50
#